data_AF-A0A7C7C5J0-F1
#
_entry.id   AF-A0A7C7C5J0-F1
#
_cell.length_a   1.000
_cell.length_b   1.000
_cell.length_c   1.000
_cell.angle_alpha   90.00
_cell.angle_beta   90.00
_cell.angle_gamma   90.00
#
_symmetry.space_group_name_H-M   'P 1'
#
loop_
_entity.id
_entity.type
_entity.pdbx_description
1 polymer ?
#
loop_
_entity_poly.entity_id
_entity_poly.type
_entity_poly.pdbx_seq_one_letter_code
_entity_poly.pdbx_strand_id
1 'polypeptide(L)'
;MKRYKNSTLMIDLVFIKRFSFAAFLSVLMIFACPIVSFSQVNQEAHQDSSKQELPSPDFFVKEMEEDFAKGLAKNAKWMRKDFSPHFLSSAISSAIQDTVISTVQQLHKVHIKNSSGVLGYLQGVLAQIEGGINTSNWDEWHNQLHSMINNKKWRKRLVPYLQISSD
;
A
#
# COMPACT_ATOMS: atom_id res chain seq x y z
N MET A 1 4.52 29.35 28.39
CA MET A 1 5.26 29.55 27.13
C MET A 1 6.41 28.53 27.08
N LYS A 2 6.14 27.30 26.64
CA LYS A 2 7.15 26.22 26.54
C LYS A 2 7.67 26.18 25.10
N ARG A 3 8.98 26.32 24.97
CA ARG A 3 9.73 26.35 23.71
C ARG A 3 9.74 24.96 23.06
N TYR A 4 9.36 24.90 21.80
CA TYR A 4 9.84 23.89 20.86
C TYR A 4 11.33 24.12 20.60
N LYS A 5 12.13 23.05 20.55
CA LYS A 5 13.26 22.89 19.63
C LYS A 5 13.92 21.50 19.77
N ASN A 6 13.95 20.82 18.63
CA ASN A 6 15.04 19.98 18.11
C ASN A 6 15.16 18.53 18.57
N SER A 7 14.50 17.62 17.83
CA SER A 7 14.92 16.22 17.67
C SER A 7 14.65 15.65 16.26
N THR A 8 14.73 16.47 15.21
CA THR A 8 14.47 16.04 13.82
C THR A 8 15.72 16.16 12.96
N LEU A 9 16.79 15.46 13.33
CA LEU A 9 17.96 15.23 12.46
C LEU A 9 18.69 13.97 12.93
N MET A 10 18.07 12.79 12.83
CA MET A 10 18.76 11.51 13.10
C MET A 10 18.12 10.29 12.39
N ILE A 11 17.47 10.48 11.25
CA ILE A 11 16.97 9.34 10.44
C ILE A 11 17.80 9.14 9.16
N ASP A 12 18.63 10.11 8.76
CA ASP A 12 19.24 10.13 7.42
C ASP A 12 20.60 9.44 7.21
N LEU A 13 21.20 8.74 8.17
CA LEU A 13 22.53 8.14 7.92
C LEU A 13 22.74 6.69 8.34
N VAL A 14 21.75 6.05 8.97
CA VAL A 14 21.89 4.64 9.41
C VAL A 14 21.32 3.67 8.38
N PHE A 15 20.30 4.06 7.62
CA PHE A 15 19.60 3.14 6.72
C PHE A 15 20.40 2.78 5.46
N ILE A 16 21.27 3.68 4.98
CA ILE A 16 22.09 3.47 3.77
C ILE A 16 23.32 2.59 4.08
N LYS A 17 23.79 2.53 5.34
CA LYS A 17 25.08 1.90 5.67
C LYS A 17 25.05 0.37 5.84
N ARG A 18 23.88 -0.27 5.73
CA ARG A 18 23.74 -1.75 5.72
C ARG A 18 23.70 -2.35 4.31
N PHE A 19 23.95 -1.56 3.27
CA PHE A 19 24.25 -2.02 1.93
C PHE A 19 25.74 -2.41 1.81
N SER A 20 26.19 -3.45 2.53
CA SER A 20 27.48 -4.06 2.23
C SER A 20 27.59 -5.48 2.77
N PHE A 21 27.89 -6.39 1.84
CA PHE A 21 28.53 -7.70 2.02
C PHE A 21 27.92 -8.70 3.02
N ALA A 22 27.21 -9.69 2.48
CA ALA A 22 27.48 -11.09 2.82
C ALA A 22 26.95 -11.99 1.71
N ALA A 23 27.89 -12.50 0.91
CA ALA A 23 27.69 -13.60 0.00
C ALA A 23 27.30 -14.86 0.78
N PHE A 24 26.25 -15.55 0.37
CA PHE A 24 26.11 -16.99 0.54
C PHE A 24 25.30 -17.51 -0.65
N LEU A 25 26.04 -17.85 -1.71
CA LEU A 25 25.56 -18.81 -2.69
C LEU A 25 25.49 -20.16 -1.98
N SER A 26 24.30 -20.74 -1.92
CA SER A 26 24.18 -22.18 -1.75
C SER A 26 23.09 -22.72 -2.70
N VAL A 27 23.60 -23.41 -3.72
CA VAL A 27 23.18 -24.76 -4.14
C VAL A 27 21.78 -24.92 -4.76
N LEU A 28 21.84 -25.12 -6.09
CA LEU A 28 21.27 -26.26 -6.83
C LEU A 28 19.73 -26.42 -6.84
N MET A 29 19.13 -26.16 -8.01
CA MET A 29 18.28 -27.13 -8.70
C MET A 29 18.18 -26.75 -10.18
N ILE A 30 19.06 -27.36 -10.98
CA ILE A 30 18.92 -27.48 -12.43
C ILE A 30 18.28 -28.85 -12.68
N PHE A 31 17.00 -28.87 -13.03
CA PHE A 31 16.34 -29.96 -13.75
C PHE A 31 15.16 -29.29 -14.49
N ALA A 32 15.34 -28.91 -15.75
CA ALA A 32 15.11 -29.75 -16.93
C ALA A 32 13.63 -30.20 -17.04
N CYS A 33 12.88 -29.50 -17.90
CA CYS A 33 12.08 -30.16 -18.93
C CYS A 33 11.66 -29.17 -20.04
N PRO A 34 11.48 -29.64 -21.28
CA PRO A 34 11.58 -28.84 -22.49
C PRO A 34 10.21 -28.46 -23.07
N ILE A 35 10.23 -27.40 -23.87
CA ILE A 35 9.49 -27.19 -25.13
C ILE A 35 8.00 -27.61 -25.11
N VAL A 36 7.14 -26.62 -24.93
CA VAL A 36 5.86 -26.58 -25.66
C VAL A 36 5.94 -25.41 -26.61
N SER A 37 6.10 -25.72 -27.90
CA SER A 37 5.86 -24.75 -28.97
C SER A 37 4.37 -24.45 -28.97
N PHE A 38 3.99 -23.21 -28.71
CA PHE A 38 2.63 -22.75 -29.02
C PHE A 38 2.74 -21.45 -29.82
N SER A 39 2.08 -21.50 -30.97
CA SER A 39 2.16 -20.62 -32.12
C SER A 39 2.01 -19.14 -31.80
N GLN A 40 2.84 -18.37 -32.48
CA GLN A 40 2.62 -16.99 -32.89
C GLN A 40 1.25 -16.88 -33.59
N VAL A 41 0.34 -16.03 -33.08
CA VAL A 41 -0.69 -15.31 -33.86
C VAL A 41 -1.17 -14.12 -33.01
N ASN A 42 -1.12 -12.95 -33.65
CA ASN A 42 -1.81 -11.69 -33.35
C ASN A 42 -1.40 -10.86 -32.14
N GLN A 43 -0.44 -9.98 -32.45
CA GLN A 43 -0.44 -8.59 -32.04
C GLN A 43 -1.74 -7.91 -32.50
N GLU A 44 -2.68 -7.72 -31.58
CA GLU A 44 -3.67 -6.65 -31.67
C GLU A 44 -3.50 -5.78 -30.43
N ALA A 45 -2.94 -4.61 -30.67
CA ALA A 45 -2.95 -3.50 -29.75
C ALA A 45 -4.40 -3.05 -29.56
N HIS A 46 -5.11 -3.65 -28.61
CA HIS A 46 -6.27 -3.03 -28.01
C HIS A 46 -5.92 -2.60 -26.59
N GLN A 47 -5.58 -1.31 -26.53
CA GLN A 47 -5.61 -0.46 -25.36
C GLN A 47 -7.05 -0.42 -24.83
N ASP A 48 -7.51 -1.52 -24.24
CA ASP A 48 -8.77 -1.54 -23.50
C ASP A 48 -8.49 -0.91 -22.13
N SER A 49 -8.66 0.41 -22.10
CA SER A 49 -8.85 1.15 -20.88
C SER A 49 -10.19 0.74 -20.29
N SER A 50 -10.26 -0.47 -19.73
CA SER A 50 -11.27 -0.79 -18.74
C SER A 50 -10.97 0.13 -17.56
N LYS A 51 -11.56 1.33 -17.53
CA LYS A 51 -11.73 2.05 -16.29
C LYS A 51 -12.52 1.10 -15.41
N GLN A 52 -11.83 0.33 -14.57
CA GLN A 52 -12.49 -0.34 -13.46
C GLN A 52 -13.15 0.78 -12.68
N GLU A 53 -14.48 0.80 -12.71
CA GLU A 53 -15.26 1.75 -11.96
C GLU A 53 -14.89 1.60 -10.49
N LEU A 54 -14.33 2.66 -9.91
CA LEU A 54 -13.99 2.65 -8.49
C LEU A 54 -15.30 2.62 -7.69
N PRO A 55 -15.41 1.79 -6.65
CA PRO A 55 -16.57 1.81 -5.78
C PRO A 55 -16.72 3.18 -5.12
N SER A 56 -17.94 3.53 -4.71
CA SER A 56 -18.15 4.75 -3.93
C SER A 56 -17.41 4.67 -2.58
N PRO A 57 -16.95 5.80 -2.02
CA PRO A 57 -16.27 5.84 -0.73
C PRO A 57 -17.09 5.17 0.41
N ASP A 58 -18.41 5.38 0.44
CA ASP A 58 -19.30 4.76 1.43
C ASP A 58 -19.33 3.23 1.30
N PHE A 59 -19.43 2.73 0.06
CA PHE A 59 -19.43 1.30 -0.20
C PHE A 59 -18.09 0.67 0.18
N PHE A 60 -16.99 1.31 -0.23
CA PHE A 60 -15.63 0.89 0.11
C PHE A 60 -15.43 0.75 1.62
N VAL A 61 -15.85 1.76 2.39
CA VAL A 61 -15.71 1.74 3.85
C VAL A 61 -16.48 0.58 4.47
N LYS A 62 -17.71 0.34 4.00
CA LYS A 62 -18.55 -0.77 4.48
C LYS A 62 -17.95 -2.13 4.15
N GLU A 63 -17.48 -2.32 2.91
CA GLU A 63 -16.82 -3.54 2.46
C GLU A 63 -15.58 -3.83 3.33
N MET A 64 -14.74 -2.82 3.56
CA MET A 64 -13.55 -2.95 4.41
C MET A 64 -13.91 -3.26 5.88
N GLU A 65 -14.96 -2.67 6.45
CA GLU A 65 -15.43 -3.03 7.81
C GLU A 65 -15.83 -4.50 7.88
N GLU A 66 -16.63 -4.98 6.93
CA GLU A 66 -17.08 -6.38 6.85
C GLU A 66 -15.89 -7.35 6.68
N ASP A 67 -14.93 -6.99 5.83
CA ASP A 67 -13.71 -7.76 5.61
C ASP A 67 -12.82 -7.83 6.85
N PHE A 68 -12.68 -6.71 7.57
CA PHE A 68 -11.96 -6.71 8.84
C PHE A 68 -12.68 -7.51 9.91
N ALA A 69 -14.01 -7.56 9.90
CA ALA A 69 -14.81 -8.33 10.85
C ALA A 69 -14.57 -9.84 10.71
N LYS A 70 -14.31 -10.33 9.49
CA LYS A 70 -13.93 -11.74 9.23
C LYS A 70 -12.62 -12.14 9.89
N GLY A 71 -11.70 -11.19 10.08
CA GLY A 71 -10.39 -11.44 10.69
C GLY A 71 -10.37 -11.13 12.18
N LEU A 72 -10.60 -9.87 12.53
CA LEU A 72 -10.47 -9.34 13.89
C LEU A 72 -11.52 -8.25 14.12
N ALA A 73 -12.49 -8.51 15.00
CA ALA A 73 -13.55 -7.55 15.34
C ALA A 73 -13.02 -6.17 15.80
N LYS A 74 -11.83 -6.13 16.42
CA LYS A 74 -11.17 -4.87 16.80
C LYS A 74 -10.84 -3.99 15.59
N ASN A 75 -10.46 -4.59 14.46
CA ASN A 75 -10.08 -3.85 13.25
C ASN A 75 -11.33 -3.31 12.55
N ALA A 76 -12.43 -4.08 12.54
CA ALA A 76 -13.73 -3.60 12.07
C ALA A 76 -14.23 -2.42 12.92
N LYS A 77 -14.09 -2.53 14.25
CA LYS A 77 -14.43 -1.43 15.17
C LYS A 77 -13.59 -0.18 14.89
N TRP A 78 -12.28 -0.33 14.70
CA TRP A 78 -11.38 0.77 14.34
C TRP A 78 -11.77 1.40 13.00
N MET A 79 -12.03 0.57 11.98
CA MET A 79 -12.48 1.04 10.67
C MET A 79 -13.70 1.94 10.82
N ARG A 80 -14.74 1.46 11.50
CA ARG A 80 -16.00 2.20 11.68
C ARG A 80 -15.87 3.46 12.52
N LYS A 81 -15.09 3.41 13.61
CA LYS A 81 -15.06 4.50 14.61
C LYS A 81 -14.03 5.56 14.32
N ASP A 82 -12.88 5.17 13.79
CA ASP A 82 -11.71 6.03 13.67
C ASP A 82 -11.50 6.39 12.19
N PHE A 83 -11.45 5.39 11.29
CA PHE A 83 -11.15 5.67 9.88
C PHE A 83 -12.34 6.28 9.11
N SER A 84 -13.52 5.65 9.16
CA SER A 84 -14.69 6.05 8.36
C SER A 84 -15.08 7.54 8.51
N PRO A 85 -15.19 8.10 9.73
CA PRO A 85 -15.62 9.49 9.90
C PRO A 85 -14.63 10.49 9.31
N HIS A 86 -13.33 10.18 9.36
CA HIS A 86 -12.28 11.03 8.80
C HIS A 86 -12.23 10.92 7.28
N PHE A 87 -12.32 9.70 6.75
CA PHE A 87 -12.24 9.44 5.32
C PHE A 87 -13.45 9.97 4.53
N LEU A 88 -14.66 9.88 5.11
CA LEU A 88 -15.91 10.34 4.50
C LEU A 88 -16.23 11.81 4.81
N SER A 89 -15.34 12.51 5.52
CA SER A 89 -15.52 13.93 5.82
C SER A 89 -15.51 14.76 4.54
N SER A 90 -16.35 15.81 4.50
CA SER A 90 -16.36 16.78 3.39
C SER A 90 -15.06 17.58 3.26
N ALA A 91 -14.18 17.52 4.26
CA ALA A 91 -12.84 18.10 4.21
C ALA A 91 -11.89 17.31 3.29
N ILE A 92 -12.21 16.05 2.98
CA ILE A 92 -11.38 15.20 2.12
C ILE A 92 -11.86 15.34 0.67
N SER A 93 -10.92 15.63 -0.22
CA SER A 93 -11.22 15.69 -1.65
C SER A 93 -11.50 14.30 -2.23
N SER A 94 -12.36 14.23 -3.24
CA SER A 94 -12.63 12.97 -3.97
C SER A 94 -11.36 12.36 -4.56
N ALA A 95 -10.40 13.17 -5.01
CA ALA A 95 -9.13 12.68 -5.54
C ALA A 95 -8.32 11.86 -4.52
N ILE A 96 -8.35 12.27 -3.24
CA ILE A 96 -7.72 11.51 -2.16
C ILE A 96 -8.47 10.20 -1.93
N GLN A 97 -9.80 10.25 -1.92
CA GLN A 97 -10.62 9.04 -1.75
C GLN A 97 -10.38 8.03 -2.89
N ASP A 98 -10.37 8.49 -4.14
CA ASP A 98 -10.08 7.67 -5.32
C ASP A 98 -8.67 7.06 -5.27
N THR A 99 -7.69 7.83 -4.81
CA THR A 99 -6.31 7.34 -4.62
C THR A 99 -6.25 6.22 -3.59
N VAL A 100 -6.95 6.37 -2.46
CA VAL A 100 -7.01 5.34 -1.42
C VAL A 100 -7.67 4.07 -1.93
N ILE A 101 -8.84 4.20 -2.55
CA ILE A 101 -9.63 3.06 -3.05
C ILE A 101 -8.83 2.31 -4.12
N SER A 102 -8.26 3.02 -5.10
CA SER A 102 -7.47 2.42 -6.17
C SER A 102 -6.18 1.76 -5.65
N THR A 103 -5.55 2.32 -4.61
CA THR A 103 -4.36 1.72 -3.99
C THR A 103 -4.71 0.44 -3.25
N VAL A 104 -5.82 0.40 -2.50
CA VAL A 104 -6.28 -0.83 -1.84
C VAL A 104 -6.58 -1.93 -2.87
N GLN A 105 -7.26 -1.59 -3.97
CA GLN A 105 -7.49 -2.55 -5.05
C GLN A 105 -6.17 -3.08 -5.64
N GLN A 106 -5.15 -2.24 -5.81
CA GLN A 106 -3.83 -2.68 -6.24
C GLN A 106 -3.16 -3.63 -5.23
N LEU A 107 -3.27 -3.34 -3.93
CA LEU A 107 -2.76 -4.20 -2.86
C LEU A 107 -3.45 -5.57 -2.89
N HIS A 108 -4.78 -5.62 -3.09
CA HIS A 108 -5.52 -6.88 -3.26
C HIS A 108 -5.08 -7.66 -4.50
N LYS A 109 -4.86 -6.98 -5.63
CA LYS A 109 -4.35 -7.61 -6.87
C LYS A 109 -3.00 -8.29 -6.69
N VAL A 110 -2.14 -7.77 -5.80
CA VAL A 110 -0.86 -8.40 -5.46
C VAL A 110 -0.92 -9.34 -4.24
N HIS A 111 -2.13 -9.74 -3.84
CA HIS A 111 -2.42 -10.67 -2.75
C HIS A 111 -1.90 -10.22 -1.38
N ILE A 112 -1.89 -8.90 -1.13
CA ILE A 112 -1.60 -8.38 0.20
C ILE A 112 -2.85 -8.56 1.07
N LYS A 113 -2.67 -9.23 2.22
CA LYS A 113 -3.76 -9.57 3.13
C LYS A 113 -4.30 -8.34 3.86
N ASN A 114 -5.62 -8.33 4.08
CA ASN A 114 -6.30 -7.27 4.83
C ASN A 114 -5.75 -7.13 6.25
N SER A 115 -5.50 -8.25 6.94
CA SER A 115 -5.13 -8.29 8.36
C SER A 115 -3.81 -7.61 8.74
N SER A 116 -2.96 -7.25 7.78
CA SER A 116 -1.69 -6.56 8.05
C SER A 116 -1.40 -5.45 7.05
N GLY A 117 -1.32 -5.77 5.76
CA GLY A 117 -0.87 -4.81 4.75
C GLY A 117 -1.90 -3.72 4.47
N VAL A 118 -3.15 -4.09 4.16
CA VAL A 118 -4.21 -3.09 3.88
C VAL A 118 -4.53 -2.30 5.14
N LEU A 119 -4.59 -2.95 6.30
CA LEU A 119 -4.79 -2.24 7.57
C LEU A 119 -3.68 -1.20 7.83
N GLY A 120 -2.40 -1.59 7.69
CA GLY A 120 -1.28 -0.65 7.87
C GLY A 120 -1.32 0.52 6.89
N TYR A 121 -1.70 0.25 5.63
CA TYR A 121 -1.94 1.30 4.65
C TYR A 121 -3.02 2.29 5.10
N LEU A 122 -4.20 1.79 5.51
CA LEU A 122 -5.29 2.65 5.96
C LEU A 122 -4.95 3.42 7.24
N GLN A 123 -4.16 2.83 8.14
CA GLN A 123 -3.64 3.52 9.32
C GLN A 123 -2.68 4.66 8.92
N GLY A 124 -1.80 4.44 7.95
CA GLY A 124 -0.94 5.50 7.39
C GLY A 124 -1.75 6.61 6.73
N VAL A 125 -2.80 6.27 5.98
CA VAL A 125 -3.74 7.25 5.39
C VAL A 125 -4.39 8.09 6.48
N LEU A 126 -4.91 7.47 7.55
CA LEU A 126 -5.53 8.19 8.65
C LEU A 126 -4.55 9.17 9.31
N ALA A 127 -3.31 8.74 9.57
CA ALA A 127 -2.27 9.60 10.14
C ALA A 127 -2.00 10.84 9.26
N GLN A 128 -2.00 10.69 7.93
CA GLN A 128 -1.84 11.84 7.02
C GLN A 128 -3.08 12.74 6.98
N ILE A 129 -4.28 12.17 7.07
CA ILE A 129 -5.52 12.95 7.17
C ILE A 129 -5.52 13.80 8.45
N GLU A 130 -5.19 13.20 9.59
CA GLU A 130 -5.15 13.89 10.89
C GLU A 130 -4.02 14.91 10.99
N GLY A 131 -2.86 14.61 10.40
CA GLY A 131 -1.71 15.52 10.35
C GLY A 131 -1.85 16.68 9.36
N GLY A 132 -2.88 16.66 8.51
CA GLY A 132 -3.05 17.58 7.40
C GLY A 132 -2.25 17.11 6.18
N ILE A 133 -2.96 16.78 5.10
CA ILE A 133 -2.37 16.22 3.89
C ILE A 133 -1.41 17.23 3.25
N ASN A 134 -0.12 16.94 3.30
CA ASN A 134 0.88 17.61 2.48
C ASN A 134 0.96 16.88 1.14
N THR A 135 0.57 17.55 0.05
CA THR A 135 0.50 16.96 -1.29
C THR A 135 1.84 16.37 -1.76
N SER A 136 2.97 17.03 -1.49
CA SER A 136 4.29 16.51 -1.87
C SER A 136 4.61 15.20 -1.16
N ASN A 137 4.34 15.13 0.15
CA ASN A 137 4.60 13.92 0.93
C ASN A 137 3.61 12.81 0.56
N TRP A 138 2.35 13.16 0.31
CA TRP A 138 1.30 12.24 -0.13
C TRP A 138 1.68 11.56 -1.45
N ASP A 139 2.09 12.34 -2.43
CA ASP A 139 2.47 11.85 -3.76
C ASP A 139 3.76 11.02 -3.70
N GLU A 140 4.78 11.48 -2.96
CA GLU A 140 6.01 10.72 -2.80
C GLU A 140 5.75 9.36 -2.13
N TRP A 141 4.95 9.34 -1.07
CA TRP A 141 4.58 8.12 -0.37
C TRP A 141 3.84 7.14 -1.30
N HIS A 142 2.86 7.60 -2.06
CA HIS A 142 2.15 6.76 -3.03
C HIS A 142 3.04 6.30 -4.19
N ASN A 143 3.97 7.12 -4.66
CA ASN A 143 4.94 6.74 -5.69
C ASN A 143 5.87 5.61 -5.21
N GLN A 144 6.31 5.67 -3.95
CA GLN A 144 7.08 4.59 -3.33
C GLN A 144 6.25 3.31 -3.23
N LEU A 145 4.97 3.41 -2.80
CA LEU A 145 4.06 2.27 -2.74
C LEU A 145 3.85 1.62 -4.11
N HIS A 146 3.54 2.38 -5.15
CA HIS A 146 3.38 1.85 -6.51
C HIS A 146 4.67 1.17 -7.00
N SER A 147 5.82 1.75 -6.73
CA SER A 147 7.12 1.15 -7.05
C SER A 147 7.32 -0.20 -6.35
N MET A 148 6.92 -0.32 -5.09
CA MET A 148 7.01 -1.57 -4.32
C MET A 148 5.99 -2.62 -4.74
N ILE A 149 4.77 -2.21 -5.12
CA ILE A 149 3.70 -3.10 -5.63
C ILE A 149 4.14 -3.75 -6.95
N ASN A 150 4.69 -2.94 -7.87
CA ASN A 150 5.11 -3.36 -9.20
C ASN A 150 6.41 -4.19 -9.18
N ASN A 151 7.28 -3.99 -8.19
CA ASN A 151 8.53 -4.73 -8.08
C ASN A 151 8.40 -5.97 -7.17
N LYS A 152 8.39 -7.17 -7.77
CA LYS A 152 8.29 -8.45 -7.03
C LYS A 152 9.35 -8.60 -5.91
N LYS A 153 10.56 -8.06 -6.10
CA LYS A 153 11.64 -8.10 -5.09
C LYS A 153 11.29 -7.24 -3.88
N TRP A 154 10.69 -6.08 -4.10
CA TRP A 154 10.36 -5.11 -3.06
C TRP A 154 9.02 -5.39 -2.39
N ARG A 155 8.11 -6.12 -3.04
CA ARG A 155 6.82 -6.52 -2.47
C ARG A 155 6.94 -7.27 -1.15
N LYS A 156 8.00 -8.08 -0.95
CA LYS A 156 8.28 -8.75 0.32
C LYS A 156 8.51 -7.78 1.49
N ARG A 157 8.88 -6.54 1.19
CA ARG A 157 9.12 -5.46 2.17
C ARG A 157 7.93 -4.50 2.30
N LEU A 158 6.89 -4.67 1.48
CA LEU A 158 5.73 -3.77 1.43
C LEU A 158 4.92 -3.83 2.73
N VAL A 159 4.66 -5.02 3.27
CA VAL A 159 3.90 -5.15 4.52
C VAL A 159 4.65 -4.51 5.70
N PRO A 160 5.95 -4.79 5.94
CA PRO A 160 6.70 -4.07 6.96
C PRO A 160 6.72 -2.55 6.77
N TYR A 161 6.85 -2.07 5.53
CA TYR A 161 6.83 -0.64 5.22
C TYR A 161 5.49 0.02 5.58
N LEU A 162 4.37 -0.64 5.25
CA LEU A 162 3.03 -0.14 5.56
C LEU A 162 2.72 -0.13 7.06
N GLN A 163 3.35 -1.02 7.83
CA GLN A 163 3.16 -1.07 9.28
C GLN A 163 3.90 0.04 10.02
N ILE A 164 5.03 0.52 9.48
CA ILE A 164 5.79 1.62 10.08
C ILE A 164 5.36 2.99 9.56
N SER A 165 4.60 3.06 8.46
CA SER A 165 4.18 4.35 7.89
C SER A 165 3.10 5.07 8.70
N SER A 166 2.52 4.43 9.72
CA SER A 166 1.55 5.02 10.64
C SER A 166 2.15 5.54 11.94
N ASP A 167 3.44 5.26 12.21
CA ASP A 167 4.17 5.68 13.42
C ASP A 167 4.81 7.07 13.23
#